data_AF-A0A438GS67-F1
#
_entry.id   AF-A0A438GS67-F1
#
_cell.length_a   1.000
_cell.length_b   1.000
_cell.length_c   1.000
_cell.angle_alpha   90.00
_cell.angle_beta   90.00
_cell.angle_gamma   90.00
#
_symmetry.space_group_name_H-M   'P 1'
#
loop_
_entity.id
_entity.type
_entity.pdbx_description
1 polymer ?
#
loop_
_entity_poly.entity_id
_entity_poly.type
_entity_poly.pdbx_seq_one_letter_code
_entity_poly.pdbx_strand_id
1 'polypeptide(L)'
;MGIQVDLCQTDPGPALQHLFRKWYLAQKLEIKLANKILVDAVQELALSVKAVVQRLCLCGEDGNGSFPIVMVGGVLEANKRWDIGKEVISCIHKNFPGARPIRPKVSIVHTEF
;
A
#
# COMPACT_ATOMS: atom_id res chain seq x y z
N MET A 1 4.20 6.85 -27.33
CA MET A 1 3.91 6.04 -28.53
C MET A 1 3.31 4.74 -28.07
N GLY A 2 1.99 4.61 -28.17
CA GLY A 2 1.28 3.36 -27.91
C GLY A 2 1.32 2.49 -29.16
N ILE A 3 1.63 1.21 -29.01
CA ILE A 3 1.52 0.25 -30.11
C ILE A 3 0.03 -0.07 -30.25
N GLN A 4 -0.59 0.54 -31.24
CA GLN A 4 -1.93 0.18 -31.69
C GLN A 4 -1.75 -1.05 -32.60
N VAL A 5 -1.98 -2.22 -32.03
CA VAL A 5 -2.04 -3.46 -32.80
C VAL A 5 -3.39 -3.46 -33.52
N ASP A 6 -3.37 -3.22 -34.83
CA ASP A 6 -4.54 -3.34 -35.69
C ASP A 6 -4.93 -4.83 -35.73
N LEU A 7 -5.93 -5.22 -34.94
CA LEU A 7 -6.43 -6.58 -34.90
C LEU A 7 -7.21 -6.82 -36.18
N CYS A 8 -6.55 -7.42 -37.17
CA CYS A 8 -7.19 -7.97 -38.36
C CYS A 8 -8.46 -8.74 -37.98
N GLN A 9 -9.54 -8.35 -38.66
CA GLN A 9 -10.92 -8.83 -38.55
C GLN A 9 -11.06 -10.34 -38.75
N THR A 10 -10.70 -11.12 -37.74
CA THR A 10 -11.08 -12.54 -37.65
C THR A 10 -11.35 -12.86 -36.20
N ASP A 11 -12.58 -13.27 -35.92
CA ASP A 11 -12.99 -13.72 -34.59
C ASP A 11 -12.06 -14.86 -34.18
N PRO A 12 -11.24 -14.72 -33.12
CA PRO A 12 -10.33 -15.77 -32.71
C PRO A 12 -11.17 -17.01 -32.43
N GLY A 13 -10.83 -18.13 -33.08
CA GLY A 13 -11.59 -19.38 -32.89
C GLY A 13 -11.69 -19.77 -31.40
N PRO A 14 -12.63 -20.65 -31.02
CA PRO A 14 -12.95 -20.94 -29.61
C PRO A 14 -11.72 -21.33 -28.76
N ALA A 15 -10.72 -21.97 -29.38
CA ALA A 15 -9.47 -22.34 -28.73
C ALA A 15 -8.61 -21.13 -28.32
N LEU A 16 -8.49 -20.11 -29.18
CA LEU A 16 -7.75 -18.88 -28.89
C LEU A 16 -8.47 -18.04 -27.82
N GLN A 17 -9.80 -17.93 -27.90
CA GLN A 17 -10.58 -17.26 -26.85
C GLN A 17 -10.40 -17.91 -25.48
N HIS A 18 -10.38 -19.25 -25.43
CA HIS A 18 -10.13 -20.00 -24.19
C HIS A 18 -8.75 -19.74 -23.61
N LEU A 19 -7.71 -19.69 -24.45
CA LEU A 19 -6.34 -19.39 -24.03
C LEU A 19 -6.21 -17.95 -23.52
N PHE A 20 -6.79 -16.97 -24.22
CA PHE A 20 -6.83 -15.58 -23.75
C PHE A 20 -7.55 -15.45 -22.41
N ARG A 21 -8.70 -16.13 -22.24
CA ARG A 21 -9.43 -16.13 -20.97
C ARG A 21 -8.60 -16.75 -19.84
N LYS A 22 -7.92 -17.87 -20.09
CA LYS A 22 -7.02 -18.48 -19.11
C LYS A 22 -5.86 -17.55 -18.72
N TRP A 23 -5.21 -16.94 -19.72
CA TRP A 23 -4.10 -16.01 -19.49
C TRP A 23 -4.56 -14.77 -18.69
N TYR A 24 -5.69 -14.17 -19.05
CA TYR A 24 -6.26 -13.03 -18.33
C TYR A 24 -6.62 -13.39 -16.88
N LEU A 25 -7.21 -14.57 -16.65
CA LEU A 25 -7.52 -15.05 -15.31
C LEU A 25 -6.26 -15.29 -14.46
N ALA A 26 -5.20 -15.84 -15.06
CA ALA A 26 -3.91 -16.03 -14.39
C ALA A 26 -3.28 -14.68 -14.00
N GLN A 27 -3.23 -13.71 -14.92
CA GLN A 27 -2.74 -12.36 -14.64
C GLN A 27 -3.58 -11.66 -13.56
N LYS A 28 -4.91 -11.83 -13.60
CA LYS A 28 -5.80 -11.28 -12.57
C LYS A 28 -5.58 -11.93 -11.20
N LEU A 29 -5.18 -13.19 -11.14
CA LEU A 29 -4.83 -13.88 -9.90
C LEU A 29 -3.55 -13.32 -9.29
N GLU A 30 -2.52 -13.05 -10.10
CA GLU A 30 -1.26 -12.45 -9.62
C GLU A 30 -1.48 -11.08 -8.97
N ILE A 31 -2.29 -10.22 -9.59
CA ILE A 31 -2.63 -8.91 -9.04
C ILE A 31 -3.35 -9.05 -7.69
N LYS A 32 -4.27 -10.02 -7.56
CA LYS A 32 -4.97 -10.28 -6.29
C LYS A 32 -4.00 -10.74 -5.20
N LEU A 33 -3.04 -11.60 -5.55
CA LEU A 33 -2.04 -12.08 -4.60
C LEU A 33 -1.13 -10.94 -4.13
N ALA A 34 -0.65 -10.10 -5.04
CA ALA A 34 0.16 -8.93 -4.71
C ALA A 34 -0.59 -7.97 -3.78
N ASN A 35 -1.87 -7.70 -4.05
CA ASN A 35 -2.71 -6.87 -3.16
C ASN A 35 -2.87 -7.50 -1.78
N LYS A 36 -3.02 -8.83 -1.69
CA LYS A 36 -3.10 -9.52 -0.41
C LYS A 36 -1.80 -9.36 0.39
N ILE A 37 -0.65 -9.60 -0.23
CA ILE A 37 0.67 -9.42 0.40
C ILE A 37 0.83 -7.98 0.92
N LEU A 38 0.40 -7.00 0.12
CA LEU A 38 0.46 -5.60 0.52
C LEU A 38 -0.41 -5.30 1.75
N VAL A 39 -1.64 -5.83 1.79
CA VAL A 39 -2.55 -5.68 2.94
C VAL A 39 -1.98 -6.36 4.18
N ASP A 40 -1.46 -7.58 4.04
CA ASP A 40 -0.86 -8.33 5.15
C ASP A 40 0.35 -7.56 5.72
N ALA A 41 1.21 -7.02 4.86
CA ALA A 41 2.35 -6.20 5.26
C ALA A 41 1.93 -4.91 6.02
N VAL A 42 0.84 -4.27 5.62
CA VAL A 42 0.29 -3.10 6.33
C VAL A 42 -0.21 -3.49 7.72
N GLN A 43 -0.84 -4.64 7.86
CA GLN A 43 -1.32 -5.14 9.15
C GLN A 43 -0.15 -5.48 10.09
N GLU A 44 0.88 -6.16 9.59
CA GLU A 44 2.09 -6.47 10.35
C GLU A 44 2.84 -5.22 10.82
N LEU A 45 2.92 -4.20 9.96
CA LEU A 45 3.50 -2.90 10.32
C LEU A 45 2.68 -2.23 11.43
N ALA A 46 1.35 -2.23 11.34
CA ALA A 46 0.49 -1.65 12.38
C ALA A 46 0.63 -2.37 13.72
N LEU A 47 0.78 -3.70 13.71
CA LEU A 47 1.08 -4.48 14.93
C LEU A 47 2.44 -4.12 15.53
N SER A 48 3.44 -3.92 14.67
CA SER A 48 4.77 -3.47 15.10
C SER A 48 4.72 -2.09 15.77
N VAL A 49 3.98 -1.14 15.18
CA VAL A 49 3.74 0.19 15.78
C VAL A 49 3.03 0.05 17.13
N LYS A 50 2.00 -0.80 17.21
CA LYS A 50 1.26 -1.06 18.46
C LYS A 50 2.19 -1.52 19.58
N ALA A 51 3.08 -2.47 19.30
CA ALA A 51 4.02 -2.95 20.29
C ALA A 51 4.93 -1.82 20.82
N VAL A 52 5.45 -0.96 19.94
CA VAL A 52 6.30 0.18 20.34
C VAL A 52 5.53 1.21 21.17
N VAL A 53 4.34 1.60 20.71
CA VAL A 53 3.47 2.57 21.41
C VAL A 53 3.14 2.11 22.82
N GLN A 54 2.79 0.83 22.98
CA GLN A 54 2.50 0.24 24.28
C GLN A 54 3.76 0.13 25.15
N ARG A 55 4.88 -0.31 24.58
CA ARG A 55 6.13 -0.48 25.32
C ARG A 55 6.69 0.82 25.88
N LEU A 56 6.46 1.92 25.17
CA LEU A 56 6.88 3.28 25.52
C LEU A 56 5.78 4.11 26.19
N CYS A 57 4.59 3.53 26.42
CA CYS A 57 3.42 4.21 26.98
C CYS A 57 3.05 5.54 26.27
N LEU A 58 3.24 5.62 24.94
CA LEU A 58 3.01 6.85 24.18
C LEU A 58 1.52 7.23 24.10
N CYS A 59 0.63 6.25 24.24
CA CYS A 59 -0.82 6.44 24.21
C CYS A 59 -1.43 6.73 25.58
N GLY A 60 -0.64 6.97 26.63
CA GLY A 60 -1.14 7.13 27.99
C GLY A 60 -1.72 5.83 28.58
N GLU A 61 -2.18 5.90 29.83
CA GLU A 61 -2.71 4.74 30.57
C GLU A 61 -4.04 4.22 30.01
N ASP A 62 -4.86 5.11 29.44
CA ASP A 62 -6.18 4.81 28.88
C ASP A 62 -6.14 4.50 27.36
N GLY A 63 -4.99 4.61 26.72
CA GLY A 63 -4.82 4.37 25.28
C GLY A 63 -5.26 5.53 24.37
N ASN A 64 -5.76 6.64 24.92
CA ASN A 64 -6.26 7.79 24.16
C ASN A 64 -5.28 8.96 24.09
N GLY A 65 -4.13 8.84 24.75
CA GLY A 65 -3.06 9.81 24.71
C GLY A 65 -2.64 10.14 23.27
N SER A 66 -2.36 11.43 23.03
CA SER A 66 -1.97 11.88 21.71
C SER A 66 -0.46 11.80 21.54
N PHE A 67 -0.02 11.25 20.40
CA PHE A 67 1.39 11.12 20.08
C PHE A 67 1.63 11.25 18.56
N PRO A 68 2.79 11.78 18.14
CA PRO A 68 3.13 11.89 16.73
C PRO A 68 3.56 10.53 16.15
N ILE A 69 3.19 10.27 14.89
CA ILE A 69 3.74 9.18 14.07
C ILE A 69 4.33 9.79 12.83
N VAL A 70 5.66 9.74 12.72
CA VAL A 70 6.37 10.27 11.56
C VAL A 70 6.46 9.17 10.50
N MET A 71 5.88 9.43 9.33
CA MET A 71 5.92 8.53 8.17
C MET A 71 6.97 9.03 7.18
N VAL A 72 8.03 8.24 6.99
CA VAL A 72 9.12 8.53 6.04
C VAL A 72 9.35 7.31 5.15
N GLY A 73 9.60 7.55 3.87
CA GLY A 73 9.98 6.50 2.90
C GLY A 73 9.13 6.55 1.64
N GLY A 74 9.76 6.33 0.48
CA GLY A 74 9.13 6.45 -0.83
C GLY A 74 7.95 5.51 -1.05
N VAL A 75 7.91 4.37 -0.36
CA VAL A 75 6.76 3.45 -0.40
C VAL A 75 5.51 4.08 0.21
N LEU A 76 5.65 4.92 1.23
CA LEU A 76 4.54 5.62 1.90
C LEU A 76 4.05 6.85 1.12
N GLU A 77 4.69 7.18 0.00
CA GLU A 77 4.23 8.22 -0.91
C GLU A 77 2.98 7.75 -1.67
N ALA A 78 2.01 8.65 -1.81
CA ALA A 78 0.71 8.29 -2.40
C ALA A 78 0.85 8.01 -3.91
N ASN A 79 0.43 6.83 -4.35
CA ASN A 79 0.12 6.54 -5.75
C ASN A 79 -1.36 6.87 -6.02
N LYS A 80 -1.69 7.37 -7.22
CA LYS A 80 -3.08 7.63 -7.67
C LYS A 80 -4.04 6.42 -7.51
N ARG A 81 -3.55 5.19 -7.45
CA ARG A 81 -4.36 3.97 -7.27
C ARG A 81 -4.39 3.42 -5.83
N TRP A 82 -3.38 3.69 -5.01
CA TRP A 82 -3.29 3.15 -3.65
C TRP A 82 -2.39 4.03 -2.78
N ASP A 83 -2.92 4.54 -1.66
CA ASP A 83 -2.16 5.29 -0.64
C ASP A 83 -1.91 4.35 0.54
N ILE A 84 -0.78 3.64 0.52
CA ILE A 84 -0.41 2.71 1.60
C ILE A 84 -0.27 3.44 2.93
N GLY A 85 0.20 4.69 2.92
CA GLY A 85 0.32 5.48 4.14
C GLY A 85 -1.05 5.74 4.77
N LYS A 86 -2.10 5.93 3.97
CA LYS A 86 -3.47 6.08 4.48
C LYS A 86 -3.96 4.77 5.11
N GLU A 87 -3.67 3.63 4.49
CA GLU A 87 -4.07 2.32 5.02
C GLU A 87 -3.37 1.99 6.35
N VAL A 88 -2.06 2.26 6.44
CA VAL A 88 -1.28 2.10 7.68
C VAL A 88 -1.88 2.95 8.81
N ILE A 89 -2.14 4.23 8.54
CA ILE A 89 -2.76 5.12 9.54
C ILE A 89 -4.16 4.66 9.92
N SER A 90 -4.97 4.17 8.98
CA SER A 90 -6.29 3.61 9.28
C SER A 90 -6.20 2.41 10.23
N CYS A 91 -5.25 1.50 10.01
CA CYS A 91 -5.02 0.37 10.91
C CYS A 91 -4.54 0.81 12.30
N ILE A 92 -3.67 1.82 12.39
CA ILE A 92 -3.19 2.35 13.65
C ILE A 92 -4.31 3.05 14.44
N HIS A 93 -5.13 3.88 13.78
CA HIS A 93 -6.23 4.61 14.42
C HIS A 93 -7.30 3.71 15.04
N LYS A 94 -7.44 2.46 14.56
CA LYS A 94 -8.32 1.46 15.20
C LYS A 94 -7.91 1.14 16.64
N ASN A 95 -6.61 1.23 16.95
CA ASN A 95 -6.08 0.95 18.29
C ASN A 95 -5.73 2.24 19.05
N PHE A 96 -5.37 3.31 18.34
CA PHE A 96 -4.85 4.55 18.91
C PHE A 96 -5.48 5.78 18.24
N PRO A 97 -6.70 6.18 18.62
CA PRO A 97 -7.38 7.31 18.00
C PRO A 97 -6.62 8.64 18.19
N GLY A 98 -5.79 8.75 19.24
CA GLY A 98 -4.95 9.91 19.52
C GLY A 98 -3.70 10.06 18.63
N ALA A 99 -3.38 9.07 17.79
CA ALA A 99 -2.20 9.09 16.93
C ALA A 99 -2.27 10.21 15.88
N ARG A 100 -1.21 11.01 15.76
CA ARG A 100 -1.12 12.14 14.84
C ARG A 100 -0.10 11.87 13.73
N PRO A 101 -0.54 11.52 12.50
CA PRO A 101 0.37 11.29 11.39
C PRO A 101 1.08 12.59 10.97
N ILE A 102 2.39 12.52 10.81
CA ILE A 102 3.23 13.58 10.24
C ILE A 102 3.90 13.01 9.00
N ARG A 103 3.69 13.66 7.85
CA ARG A 103 4.36 13.34 6.58
C ARG A 103 5.35 14.48 6.27
N PRO A 104 6.64 14.34 6.61
CA PRO A 104 7.63 15.34 6.29
C PRO A 104 7.82 15.47 4.77
N LYS A 105 8.03 16.69 4.28
CA LYS A 105 8.50 16.90 2.90
C LYS A 105 10.02 16.76 2.91
N VAL A 106 10.54 15.65 2.40
CA VAL A 106 11.99 15.43 2.30
C VAL A 106 12.46 16.01 0.96
N SER A 107 13.28 17.06 1.00
CA SER A 107 14.08 17.49 -0.15
C SER A 107 15.41 16.76 -0.08
N ILE A 108 15.76 15.99 -1.11
CA ILE A 108 17.12 15.46 -1.23
C ILE A 108 18.03 16.67 -1.46
N VAL A 109 18.83 17.02 -0.46
CA VAL A 109 19.87 18.03 -0.61
C VAL A 109 21.02 17.33 -1.34
N HIS A 110 21.23 17.68 -2.60
CA HIS A 110 22.42 17.24 -3.33
C HIS A 110 23.61 17.92 -2.66
N THR A 111 24.29 17.19 -1.77
CA THR A 111 25.55 17.64 -1.20
C THR A 111 26.61 17.01 -2.06
N GLU A 112 27.16 17.78 -3.00
CA GLU A 112 28.37 17.40 -3.72
C GLU A 112 29.50 17.35 -2.68
N PHE A 113 30.07 16.16 -2.48
CA PHE A 113 31.31 15.95 -1.74
C PHE A 113 32.44 15.69 -2.74
#